data_AF-A0A2H0VA14-F1
#
_entry.id   AF-A0A2H0VA14-F1
#
_cell.length_a   1.000
_cell.length_b   1.000
_cell.length_c   1.000
_cell.angle_alpha   90.00
_cell.angle_beta   90.00
_cell.angle_gamma   90.00
#
_symmetry.space_group_name_H-M   'P 1'
#
loop_
_entity.id
_entity.type
_entity.pdbx_description
1 polymer ?
#
loop_
_entity_poly.entity_id
_entity_poly.type
_entity_poly.pdbx_seq_one_letter_code
_entity_poly.pdbx_strand_id
1 'polypeptide(L)'
;MENESILDTIINNSIKEEAAILDSQVILENFFNVLRDKERDVLASRFGLEKNKRVTLEAIGKQYGLTRERIRQIENSAISKIKKHEEFENYIGSLKNIVNSLLEEHGGIMEQKYLIDNLSYLSLIAKNDQRVDLDILRNHYDFVLIKLLSDEFDHVKENSHYDNLWKIKFAEIEHIQEILEYLLAKFEGLKKVLKTEEIIDLVKKSEVYDKYQDKLLVSNNFDISNVIKNQRFKENYDLINEHKALYSILRSSKNLEQNKFGYWGIKNWSEISPKTI
;
A
#
# COMPACT_ATOMS: atom_id res chain seq x y z
N MET A 1 29.54 -17.87 -8.48
CA MET A 1 29.38 -17.32 -7.12
C MET A 1 29.92 -15.91 -7.19
N GLU A 2 29.05 -14.95 -7.51
CA GLU A 2 29.44 -13.54 -7.51
C GLU A 2 29.64 -13.13 -6.04
N ASN A 3 30.80 -12.53 -5.75
CA ASN A 3 31.11 -11.99 -4.44
C ASN A 3 30.18 -10.80 -4.21
N GLU A 4 29.15 -10.96 -3.39
CA GLU A 4 28.38 -9.84 -2.86
C GLU A 4 29.35 -8.83 -2.21
N SER A 5 29.26 -7.56 -2.61
CA SER A 5 30.12 -6.52 -2.07
C SER A 5 29.91 -6.42 -0.56
N ILE A 6 30.97 -6.07 0.18
CA ILE A 6 30.85 -5.77 1.62
C ILE A 6 29.82 -4.65 1.84
N LEU A 7 29.70 -3.73 0.88
CA LEU A 7 28.68 -2.68 0.87
C LEU A 7 27.26 -3.27 0.75
N ASP A 8 27.06 -4.25 -0.14
CA ASP A 8 25.77 -4.94 -0.33
C ASP A 8 25.40 -5.73 0.92
N THR A 9 26.39 -6.37 1.57
CA THR A 9 26.19 -7.10 2.83
C THR A 9 25.78 -6.16 3.97
N ILE A 10 26.38 -4.96 4.05
CA ILE A 10 26.06 -3.96 5.09
C ILE A 10 24.67 -3.34 4.84
N ILE A 11 24.37 -2.97 3.59
CA ILE A 11 23.06 -2.45 3.18
C ILE A 11 21.97 -3.52 3.42
N ASN A 12 22.25 -4.78 3.09
CA ASN A 12 21.30 -5.88 3.33
C ASN A 12 21.08 -6.15 4.82
N ASN A 13 22.07 -5.95 5.68
CA ASN A 13 21.91 -6.12 7.13
C ASN A 13 21.14 -4.96 7.77
N SER A 14 21.40 -3.71 7.40
CA SER A 14 20.62 -2.56 7.89
C SER A 14 19.17 -2.63 7.41
N ILE A 15 18.94 -2.99 6.14
CA ILE A 15 17.60 -3.20 5.59
C ILE A 15 16.89 -4.35 6.32
N LYS A 16 17.59 -5.44 6.67
CA LYS A 16 16.99 -6.54 7.44
C LYS A 16 16.61 -6.14 8.85
N GLU A 17 17.44 -5.36 9.54
CA GLU A 17 17.13 -4.86 10.88
C GLU A 17 15.94 -3.90 10.85
N GLU A 18 15.89 -2.97 9.91
CA GLU A 18 14.73 -2.09 9.70
C GLU A 18 13.48 -2.84 9.23
N ALA A 19 13.64 -3.88 8.41
CA ALA A 19 12.53 -4.66 7.90
C ALA A 19 12.00 -5.69 8.93
N ALA A 20 12.80 -6.15 9.89
CA ALA A 20 12.32 -6.97 11.01
C ALA A 20 11.28 -6.21 11.85
N ILE A 21 11.42 -4.89 11.92
CA ILE A 21 10.46 -3.99 12.58
C ILE A 21 9.13 -3.92 11.80
N LEU A 22 9.15 -4.25 10.50
CA LEU A 22 7.95 -4.38 9.67
C LEU A 22 7.31 -5.76 9.77
N ASP A 23 7.71 -6.64 10.67
CA ASP A 23 7.07 -7.94 10.78
C ASP A 23 5.63 -7.82 11.29
N SER A 24 4.68 -7.81 10.35
CA SER A 24 3.27 -7.69 10.66
C SER A 24 2.73 -8.84 11.50
N GLN A 25 3.36 -10.03 11.46
CA GLN A 25 2.99 -11.15 12.31
C GLN A 25 3.36 -10.86 13.77
N VAL A 26 4.58 -10.39 14.02
CA VAL A 26 5.02 -10.00 15.37
C VAL A 26 4.14 -8.87 15.92
N ILE A 27 3.86 -7.86 15.11
CA ILE A 27 2.96 -6.76 15.48
C ILE A 27 1.57 -7.29 15.86
N LEU A 28 0.99 -8.17 15.05
CA LEU A 28 -0.33 -8.74 15.34
C LEU A 28 -0.33 -9.67 16.55
N GLU A 29 0.71 -10.50 16.73
CA GLU A 29 0.83 -11.39 17.89
C GLU A 29 0.89 -10.59 19.19
N ASN A 30 1.67 -9.50 19.22
CA ASN A 30 1.72 -8.57 20.35
C ASN A 30 0.34 -7.99 20.68
N PHE A 31 -0.45 -7.61 19.66
CA PHE A 31 -1.82 -7.15 19.87
C PHE A 31 -2.79 -8.27 20.26
N PHE A 32 -2.58 -9.50 19.81
CA PHE A 32 -3.44 -10.63 20.17
C PHE A 32 -3.19 -11.11 21.59
N ASN A 33 -1.96 -10.98 22.10
CA ASN A 33 -1.63 -11.34 23.49
C ASN A 33 -2.39 -10.50 24.53
N VAL A 34 -2.87 -9.31 24.15
CA VAL A 34 -3.69 -8.47 25.05
C VAL A 34 -5.18 -8.82 25.01
N LEU A 35 -5.62 -9.67 24.08
CA LEU A 35 -7.02 -10.01 23.85
C LEU A 35 -7.40 -11.35 24.50
N ARG A 36 -8.68 -11.51 24.83
CA ARG A 36 -9.22 -12.84 25.16
C ARG A 36 -9.38 -13.66 23.88
N ASP A 37 -9.36 -14.99 24.00
CA ASP A 37 -9.47 -15.90 22.85
C ASP A 37 -10.63 -15.56 21.91
N LYS A 38 -11.81 -15.25 22.47
CA LYS A 38 -12.99 -14.86 21.68
C LYS A 38 -12.81 -13.54 20.94
N GLU A 39 -12.13 -12.56 21.54
CA GLU A 39 -11.85 -11.26 20.91
C GLU A 39 -10.86 -11.45 19.76
N ARG A 40 -9.78 -12.21 20.00
CA ARG A 40 -8.81 -12.60 18.99
C ARG A 40 -9.48 -13.32 17.82
N ASP A 41 -10.27 -14.35 18.07
CA ASP A 41 -10.92 -15.13 17.00
C ASP A 41 -11.90 -14.28 16.18
N VAL A 42 -12.67 -13.40 16.83
CA VAL A 42 -13.55 -12.45 16.13
C VAL A 42 -12.74 -11.54 15.20
N LEU A 43 -11.62 -10.96 15.66
CA LEU A 43 -10.79 -10.12 14.80
C LEU A 43 -10.11 -10.93 13.69
N ALA A 44 -9.49 -12.07 14.02
CA ALA A 44 -8.81 -12.92 13.06
C ALA A 44 -9.75 -13.40 11.94
N SER A 45 -10.96 -13.82 12.28
CA SER A 45 -12.00 -14.22 11.32
C SER A 45 -12.56 -13.04 10.53
N ARG A 46 -12.82 -11.90 11.19
CA ARG A 46 -13.42 -10.72 10.54
C ARG A 46 -12.51 -10.16 9.44
N PHE A 47 -11.21 -10.08 9.73
CA PHE A 47 -10.22 -9.43 8.89
C PHE A 47 -9.32 -10.41 8.14
N GLY A 48 -9.49 -11.73 8.33
CA GLY A 48 -8.75 -12.75 7.58
C GLY A 48 -7.27 -12.85 7.98
N LEU A 49 -6.95 -12.57 9.26
CA LEU A 49 -5.58 -12.39 9.76
C LEU A 49 -4.79 -13.70 9.92
N GLU A 50 -5.45 -14.87 9.89
CA GLU A 50 -4.75 -16.16 10.03
C GLU A 50 -4.95 -17.10 8.83
N LYS A 51 -6.04 -16.93 8.07
CA LYS A 51 -6.47 -17.90 7.04
C LYS A 51 -6.85 -17.26 5.70
N ASN A 52 -6.45 -16.00 5.49
CA ASN A 52 -6.82 -15.20 4.30
C ASN A 52 -8.33 -15.27 3.95
N LYS A 53 -9.19 -15.35 4.96
CA LYS A 53 -10.63 -15.52 4.78
C LYS A 53 -11.39 -14.55 5.68
N ARG A 54 -11.82 -13.44 5.09
CA ARG A 54 -12.67 -12.46 5.79
C ARG A 54 -14.09 -13.00 5.94
N VAL A 55 -14.63 -12.92 7.14
CA VAL A 55 -15.99 -13.35 7.47
C VAL A 55 -16.83 -12.15 7.90
N THR A 56 -18.13 -12.14 7.57
CA THR A 56 -19.03 -11.05 7.98
C THR A 56 -19.40 -11.18 9.46
N LEU A 57 -19.73 -10.06 10.10
CA LEU A 57 -20.23 -10.04 11.48
C LEU A 57 -21.44 -10.95 11.68
N GLU A 58 -22.31 -11.07 10.68
CA GLU A 58 -23.49 -11.94 10.73
C GLU A 58 -23.09 -13.43 10.74
N ALA A 59 -22.15 -13.83 9.88
CA ALA A 59 -21.68 -15.20 9.81
C ALA A 59 -20.91 -15.60 11.09
N ILE A 60 -20.07 -14.72 11.62
CA ILE A 60 -19.43 -14.92 12.94
C ILE A 60 -20.50 -15.02 14.04
N GLY A 61 -21.53 -14.18 13.98
CA GLY A 61 -22.65 -14.22 14.93
C GLY A 61 -23.35 -15.58 14.94
N LYS A 62 -23.64 -16.12 13.76
CA LYS A 62 -24.22 -17.47 13.62
C LYS A 62 -23.33 -18.55 14.23
N GLN A 63 -22.01 -18.50 14.02
CA GLN A 63 -21.06 -19.46 14.60
C GLN A 63 -21.04 -19.43 16.14
N TYR A 64 -21.17 -18.24 16.73
CA TYR A 64 -21.13 -18.05 18.18
C TYR A 64 -22.51 -18.08 18.87
N GLY A 65 -23.60 -18.26 18.13
CA GLY A 65 -24.97 -18.13 18.66
C GLY A 65 -25.28 -16.71 19.16
N LEU A 66 -24.69 -15.69 18.52
CA LEU A 66 -24.81 -14.28 18.89
C LEU A 66 -25.40 -13.44 17.76
N THR A 67 -26.00 -12.30 18.10
CA THR A 67 -26.45 -11.34 17.11
C THR A 67 -25.26 -10.64 16.43
N ARG A 68 -25.48 -10.14 15.20
CA ARG A 68 -24.51 -9.31 14.48
C ARG A 68 -24.01 -8.14 15.33
N GLU A 69 -24.91 -7.49 16.04
CA GLU A 69 -24.59 -6.34 16.90
C GLU A 69 -23.70 -6.75 18.07
N ARG A 70 -23.93 -7.92 18.65
CA ARG A 70 -23.07 -8.42 19.73
C ARG A 70 -21.65 -8.70 19.24
N ILE A 71 -21.48 -9.23 18.03
CA ILE A 71 -20.14 -9.41 17.43
C ILE A 71 -19.48 -8.05 17.15
N ARG A 72 -20.24 -7.06 16.66
CA ARG A 72 -19.73 -5.69 16.45
C ARG A 72 -19.20 -5.06 17.75
N GLN A 73 -19.91 -5.27 18.86
CA GLN A 73 -19.47 -4.81 20.18
C GLN A 73 -18.16 -5.48 20.61
N ILE A 74 -18.02 -6.79 20.36
CA ILE A 74 -16.79 -7.53 20.65
C ILE A 74 -15.63 -7.00 19.79
N GLU A 75 -15.83 -6.79 18.48
CA GLU A 75 -14.85 -6.20 17.57
C GLU A 75 -14.36 -4.84 18.10
N ASN A 76 -15.29 -3.92 18.39
CA ASN A 76 -14.95 -2.58 18.87
C ASN A 76 -14.26 -2.59 20.24
N SER A 77 -14.71 -3.45 21.15
CA SER A 77 -14.09 -3.63 22.47
C SER A 77 -12.65 -4.13 22.33
N ALA A 78 -12.41 -5.10 21.44
CA ALA A 78 -11.08 -5.64 21.20
C ALA A 78 -10.13 -4.58 20.62
N ILE A 79 -10.56 -3.84 19.59
CA ILE A 79 -9.76 -2.74 19.01
C ILE A 79 -9.48 -1.66 20.04
N SER A 80 -10.48 -1.26 20.84
CA SER A 80 -10.27 -0.28 21.91
C SER A 80 -9.30 -0.79 22.99
N LYS A 81 -9.26 -2.09 23.25
CA LYS A 81 -8.32 -2.68 24.22
C LYS A 81 -6.89 -2.63 23.69
N ILE A 82 -6.70 -2.94 22.40
CA ILE A 82 -5.39 -2.83 21.72
C ILE A 82 -4.89 -1.38 21.80
N LYS A 83 -5.69 -0.40 21.34
CA LYS A 83 -5.29 1.01 21.30
C LYS A 83 -4.97 1.63 22.67
N LYS A 84 -5.52 1.08 23.76
CA LYS A 84 -5.32 1.58 25.13
C LYS A 84 -4.21 0.85 25.88
N HIS A 85 -3.58 -0.15 25.27
CA HIS A 85 -2.49 -0.88 25.89
C HIS A 85 -1.26 0.03 26.03
N GLU A 86 -0.54 -0.07 27.14
CA GLU A 86 0.61 0.81 27.44
C GLU A 86 1.74 0.65 26.40
N GLU A 87 1.95 -0.57 25.92
CA GLU A 87 2.95 -0.89 24.88
C GLU A 87 2.45 -0.64 23.45
N PHE A 88 1.25 -0.07 23.24
CA PHE A 88 0.70 0.11 21.89
C PHE A 88 1.64 0.90 20.97
N GLU A 89 2.16 2.02 21.46
CA GLU A 89 3.13 2.85 20.72
C GLU A 89 4.45 2.11 20.48
N ASN A 90 4.90 1.27 21.41
CA ASN A 90 6.11 0.47 21.23
C ASN A 90 5.93 -0.57 20.11
N TYR A 91 4.73 -1.13 19.95
CA TYR A 91 4.42 -2.12 18.92
C TYR A 91 4.18 -1.49 17.55
N ILE A 92 3.65 -0.27 17.47
CA ILE A 92 3.22 0.34 16.21
C ILE A 92 4.06 1.52 15.74
N GLY A 93 4.79 2.19 16.64
CA GLY A 93 5.43 3.48 16.38
C GLY A 93 6.39 3.44 15.18
N SER A 94 7.18 2.37 15.06
CA SER A 94 8.07 2.21 13.92
C SER A 94 7.33 1.97 12.60
N LEU A 95 6.26 1.17 12.61
CA LEU A 95 5.42 0.98 11.43
C LEU A 95 4.73 2.30 11.04
N LYS A 96 4.25 3.08 12.01
CA LYS A 96 3.71 4.42 11.79
C LYS A 96 4.74 5.32 11.10
N ASN A 97 5.99 5.33 11.56
CA ASN A 97 7.07 6.10 10.94
C ASN A 97 7.32 5.66 9.49
N ILE A 98 7.35 4.35 9.23
CA ILE A 98 7.59 3.83 7.88
C ILE A 98 6.42 4.16 6.94
N VAL A 99 5.17 4.04 7.40
CA VAL A 99 4.00 4.45 6.61
C VAL A 99 4.06 5.95 6.31
N ASN A 100 4.44 6.77 7.30
CA ASN A 100 4.61 8.22 7.09
C ASN A 100 5.69 8.52 6.04
N SER A 101 6.88 7.94 6.17
CA SER A 101 7.97 8.12 5.21
C SER A 101 7.59 7.63 3.81
N LEU A 102 6.93 6.46 3.70
CA LEU A 102 6.44 5.96 2.41
C LEU A 102 5.46 6.94 1.76
N LEU A 103 4.48 7.44 2.52
CA LEU A 103 3.53 8.42 2.01
C LEU A 103 4.25 9.70 1.59
N GLU A 104 5.11 10.27 2.45
CA GLU A 104 5.88 11.49 2.17
C GLU A 104 6.65 11.36 0.85
N GLU A 105 7.43 10.29 0.68
CA GLU A 105 8.23 10.05 -0.54
C GLU A 105 7.39 9.86 -1.81
N HIS A 106 6.12 9.51 -1.66
CA HIS A 106 5.16 9.41 -2.77
C HIS A 106 4.29 10.67 -2.91
N GLY A 107 4.72 11.82 -2.37
CA GLY A 107 3.99 13.09 -2.47
C GLY A 107 2.90 13.27 -1.40
N GLY A 108 3.01 12.53 -0.30
CA GLY A 108 2.06 12.51 0.81
C GLY A 108 0.83 11.62 0.59
N ILE A 109 0.73 10.93 -0.55
CA ILE A 109 -0.47 10.18 -0.96
C ILE A 109 -0.10 8.91 -1.73
N MET A 110 -0.77 7.80 -1.41
CA MET A 110 -0.63 6.53 -2.14
C MET A 110 -1.97 5.83 -2.32
N GLU A 111 -2.10 5.09 -3.43
CA GLU A 111 -3.20 4.15 -3.63
C GLU A 111 -3.15 3.04 -2.56
N GLN A 112 -4.32 2.66 -2.02
CA GLN A 112 -4.43 1.78 -0.85
C GLN A 112 -3.81 0.41 -1.11
N LYS A 113 -4.13 -0.23 -2.23
CA LYS A 113 -3.58 -1.54 -2.60
C LYS A 113 -2.07 -1.42 -2.80
N TYR A 114 -1.58 -0.36 -3.43
CA TYR A 114 -0.16 -0.12 -3.67
C TYR A 114 0.61 0.06 -2.37
N LEU A 115 0.11 0.87 -1.42
CA LEU A 115 0.72 1.01 -0.10
C LEU A 115 0.76 -0.34 0.64
N ILE A 116 -0.37 -1.05 0.70
CA ILE A 116 -0.47 -2.35 1.37
C ILE A 116 0.45 -3.39 0.72
N ASP A 117 0.52 -3.42 -0.62
CA ASP A 117 1.42 -4.30 -1.35
C ASP A 117 2.87 -3.99 -1.00
N ASN A 118 3.28 -2.71 -1.01
CA ASN A 118 4.64 -2.31 -0.63
C ASN A 118 4.99 -2.77 0.80
N LEU A 119 4.13 -2.47 1.78
CA LEU A 119 4.33 -2.93 3.16
C LEU A 119 4.42 -4.46 3.26
N SER A 120 3.55 -5.18 2.54
CA SER A 120 3.53 -6.65 2.53
C SER A 120 4.82 -7.23 1.96
N TYR A 121 5.33 -6.67 0.86
CA TYR A 121 6.59 -7.11 0.27
C TYR A 121 7.80 -6.75 1.14
N LEU A 122 7.82 -5.57 1.76
CA LEU A 122 8.87 -5.20 2.72
C LEU A 122 8.92 -6.17 3.90
N SER A 123 7.75 -6.53 4.44
CA SER A 123 7.62 -7.56 5.49
C SER A 123 8.17 -8.93 5.03
N LEU A 124 7.86 -9.33 3.79
CA LEU A 124 8.31 -10.61 3.24
C LEU A 124 9.84 -10.66 3.06
N ILE A 125 10.43 -9.57 2.55
CA ILE A 125 11.89 -9.43 2.39
C ILE A 125 12.59 -9.55 3.74
N ALA A 126 12.00 -9.00 4.80
CA ALA A 126 12.54 -9.11 6.17
C ALA A 126 12.68 -10.56 6.65
N LYS A 127 11.66 -11.40 6.41
CA LYS A 127 11.60 -12.75 6.98
C LYS A 127 12.53 -13.75 6.32
N ASN A 128 12.93 -13.50 5.08
CA ASN A 128 13.63 -14.48 4.25
C ASN A 128 12.88 -15.85 4.18
N ASP A 129 11.56 -15.85 4.43
CA ASP A 129 10.72 -17.05 4.53
C ASP A 129 9.69 -17.05 3.39
N GLN A 130 9.88 -18.00 2.47
CA GLN A 130 9.02 -18.17 1.28
C GLN A 130 7.65 -18.78 1.59
N ARG A 131 7.37 -19.15 2.84
CA ARG A 131 6.12 -19.83 3.23
C ARG A 131 5.01 -18.88 3.66
N VAL A 132 5.30 -17.60 3.82
CA VAL A 132 4.30 -16.62 4.27
C VAL A 132 3.36 -16.27 3.12
N ASP A 133 2.07 -16.45 3.35
CA ASP A 133 1.02 -16.06 2.40
C ASP A 133 0.95 -14.53 2.31
N LEU A 134 1.27 -13.99 1.12
CA LEU A 134 1.26 -12.55 0.86
C LEU A 134 -0.12 -11.93 1.10
N ASP A 135 -1.20 -12.68 0.86
CA ASP A 135 -2.55 -12.17 1.10
C ASP A 135 -2.88 -12.05 2.59
N ILE A 136 -2.29 -12.90 3.43
CA ILE A 136 -2.37 -12.76 4.88
C ILE A 136 -1.66 -11.47 5.33
N LEU A 137 -0.44 -11.21 4.83
CA LEU A 137 0.29 -9.97 5.12
C LEU A 137 -0.50 -8.73 4.69
N ARG A 138 -1.11 -8.76 3.50
CA ARG A 138 -2.00 -7.69 3.03
C ARG A 138 -3.15 -7.44 4.01
N ASN A 139 -3.78 -8.50 4.51
CA ASN A 139 -4.84 -8.39 5.51
C ASN A 139 -4.35 -7.78 6.83
N HIS A 140 -3.11 -8.08 7.24
CA HIS A 140 -2.52 -7.49 8.44
C HIS A 140 -2.38 -5.97 8.30
N TYR A 141 -1.75 -5.50 7.22
CA TYR A 141 -1.56 -4.07 7.00
C TYR A 141 -2.88 -3.34 6.74
N ASP A 142 -3.83 -3.95 6.04
CA ASP A 142 -5.17 -3.39 5.88
C ASP A 142 -5.87 -3.21 7.24
N PHE A 143 -5.80 -4.22 8.12
CA PHE A 143 -6.33 -4.11 9.47
C PHE A 143 -5.63 -3.02 10.29
N VAL A 144 -4.29 -3.00 10.27
CA VAL A 144 -3.50 -2.00 11.01
C VAL A 144 -3.83 -0.59 10.55
N LEU A 145 -3.79 -0.31 9.24
CA LEU A 145 -4.06 1.02 8.68
C LEU A 145 -5.50 1.46 9.00
N ILE A 146 -6.49 0.61 8.74
CA ILE A 146 -7.91 0.97 8.91
C ILE A 146 -8.33 1.04 10.39
N LYS A 147 -7.82 0.15 11.25
CA LYS A 147 -8.32 0.00 12.62
C LYS A 147 -7.43 0.59 13.67
N LEU A 148 -6.12 0.63 13.46
CA LEU A 148 -5.16 1.06 14.47
C LEU A 148 -4.55 2.43 14.16
N LEU A 149 -4.28 2.74 12.89
CA LEU A 149 -3.66 3.98 12.44
C LEU A 149 -4.64 4.97 11.76
N SER A 150 -5.95 4.76 11.94
CA SER A 150 -7.00 5.66 11.45
C SER A 150 -6.90 7.09 12.00
N ASP A 151 -6.24 7.24 13.14
CA ASP A 151 -6.04 8.53 13.80
C ASP A 151 -4.72 9.19 13.37
N GLU A 152 -3.96 8.61 12.45
CA GLU A 152 -2.65 9.09 11.99
C GLU A 152 -2.68 9.46 10.51
N PHE A 153 -3.41 8.68 9.70
CA PHE A 153 -3.52 8.87 8.26
C PHE A 153 -5.00 8.96 7.86
N ASP A 154 -5.27 9.72 6.81
CA ASP A 154 -6.63 9.84 6.27
C ASP A 154 -6.84 8.83 5.14
N HIS A 155 -7.98 8.15 5.19
CA HIS A 155 -8.47 7.33 4.09
C HIS A 155 -9.36 8.18 3.17
N VAL A 156 -8.99 8.26 1.89
CA VAL A 156 -9.79 8.93 0.87
C VAL A 156 -10.48 7.88 0.03
N LYS A 157 -11.82 7.95 0.00
CA LYS A 157 -12.61 7.04 -0.83
C LYS A 157 -12.37 7.31 -2.31
N GLU A 158 -12.40 6.22 -3.09
CA GLU A 158 -12.35 6.27 -4.55
C GLU A 158 -13.37 7.25 -5.16
N ASN A 159 -13.07 7.75 -6.36
CA ASN A 159 -13.98 8.54 -7.16
C ASN A 159 -13.95 8.10 -8.64
N SER A 160 -14.26 8.99 -9.59
CA SER A 160 -14.21 8.72 -11.03
C SER A 160 -12.80 8.73 -11.61
N HIS A 161 -11.83 9.35 -10.93
CA HIS A 161 -10.45 9.56 -11.39
C HIS A 161 -9.49 8.53 -10.79
N TYR A 162 -9.63 8.25 -9.48
CA TYR A 162 -8.71 7.42 -8.73
C TYR A 162 -9.42 6.38 -7.84
N ASP A 163 -8.68 5.32 -7.48
CA ASP A 163 -9.08 4.30 -6.51
C ASP A 163 -8.85 4.76 -5.06
N ASN A 164 -9.19 3.94 -4.05
CA ASN A 164 -9.05 4.34 -2.65
C ASN A 164 -7.60 4.72 -2.30
N LEU A 165 -7.42 5.81 -1.55
CA LEU A 165 -6.09 6.35 -1.20
C LEU A 165 -5.89 6.40 0.30
N TRP A 166 -4.62 6.37 0.70
CA TRP A 166 -4.15 6.82 2.00
C TRP A 166 -3.34 8.10 1.84
N LYS A 167 -3.52 9.04 2.76
CA LYS A 167 -2.76 10.29 2.77
C LYS A 167 -2.38 10.74 4.19
N ILE A 168 -1.34 11.56 4.29
CA ILE A 168 -1.04 12.31 5.52
C ILE A 168 -2.13 13.37 5.79
N LYS A 169 -2.32 13.76 7.07
CA LYS A 169 -3.46 14.56 7.56
C LYS A 169 -3.69 15.94 6.92
N PHE A 170 -2.76 16.43 6.12
CA PHE A 170 -2.86 17.73 5.45
C PHE A 170 -2.44 17.68 3.98
N ALA A 171 -2.27 16.48 3.43
CA ALA A 171 -2.03 16.36 2.00
C ALA A 171 -3.31 16.70 1.22
N GLU A 172 -3.11 17.54 0.22
CA GLU A 172 -4.13 18.04 -0.72
C GLU A 172 -4.19 17.12 -1.93
N ILE A 173 -5.40 16.81 -2.44
CA ILE A 173 -5.60 15.76 -3.45
C ILE A 173 -5.84 16.29 -4.87
N GLU A 174 -6.00 17.61 -5.05
CA GLU A 174 -6.38 18.23 -6.32
C GLU A 174 -5.37 17.93 -7.43
N HIS A 175 -4.08 17.91 -7.08
CA HIS A 175 -3.01 17.64 -8.03
C HIS A 175 -3.11 16.24 -8.66
N ILE A 176 -3.57 15.23 -7.89
CA ILE A 176 -3.79 13.88 -8.40
C ILE A 176 -4.83 13.92 -9.51
N GLN A 177 -5.98 14.56 -9.23
CA GLN A 177 -7.06 14.66 -10.19
C GLN A 177 -6.63 15.40 -11.46
N GLU A 178 -6.03 16.58 -11.33
CA GLU A 178 -5.61 17.37 -12.50
C GLU A 178 -4.55 16.66 -13.35
N ILE A 179 -3.59 15.97 -12.73
CA ILE A 179 -2.58 15.18 -13.45
C ILE A 179 -3.23 13.99 -14.16
N LEU A 180 -4.15 13.28 -13.51
CA LEU A 180 -4.86 12.15 -14.13
C LEU A 180 -5.77 12.59 -15.28
N GLU A 181 -6.47 13.71 -15.15
CA GLU A 181 -7.29 14.30 -16.21
C GLU A 181 -6.41 14.70 -17.41
N TYR A 182 -5.29 15.37 -17.15
CA TYR A 182 -4.31 15.72 -18.17
C TYR A 182 -3.77 14.48 -18.90
N LEU A 183 -3.39 13.44 -18.15
CA LEU A 183 -2.89 12.19 -18.72
C LEU A 183 -3.96 11.49 -19.56
N LEU A 184 -5.18 11.41 -19.06
CA LEU A 184 -6.29 10.77 -19.78
C LEU A 184 -6.53 11.47 -21.13
N ALA A 185 -6.59 12.80 -21.14
CA ALA A 185 -6.71 13.57 -22.38
C ALA A 185 -5.55 13.32 -23.36
N LYS A 186 -4.33 13.12 -22.85
CA LYS A 186 -3.15 12.81 -23.67
C LYS A 186 -3.22 11.41 -24.25
N PHE A 187 -3.65 10.41 -23.48
CA PHE A 187 -3.90 9.07 -24.00
C PHE A 187 -5.01 9.06 -25.06
N GLU A 188 -6.12 9.76 -24.85
CA GLU A 188 -7.21 9.87 -25.82
C GLU A 188 -6.77 10.53 -27.14
N GLY A 189 -5.92 11.56 -27.06
CA GLY A 189 -5.37 12.24 -28.24
C GLY A 189 -4.33 11.41 -28.98
N LEU A 190 -3.43 10.74 -28.26
CA LEU A 190 -2.35 9.94 -28.84
C LEU A 190 -2.82 8.58 -29.35
N LYS A 191 -3.87 8.00 -28.74
CA LYS A 191 -4.43 6.67 -29.05
C LYS A 191 -3.37 5.56 -29.11
N LYS A 192 -2.38 5.65 -28.23
CA LYS A 192 -1.34 4.62 -28.07
C LYS A 192 -1.02 4.42 -26.60
N VAL A 193 -0.59 3.21 -26.27
CA VAL A 193 -0.02 2.92 -24.95
C VAL A 193 1.36 3.58 -24.83
N LEU A 194 1.75 3.90 -23.60
CA LEU A 194 3.01 4.59 -23.27
C LEU A 194 3.74 3.85 -22.17
N LYS A 195 5.07 3.85 -22.19
CA LYS A 195 5.87 3.44 -21.04
C LYS A 195 5.85 4.51 -19.95
N THR A 196 6.19 4.10 -18.73
CA THR A 196 6.33 4.98 -17.57
C THR A 196 7.30 6.13 -17.83
N GLU A 197 8.44 5.90 -18.51
CA GLU A 197 9.39 6.94 -18.91
C GLU A 197 8.76 8.02 -19.82
N GLU A 198 7.98 7.59 -20.81
CA GLU A 198 7.31 8.50 -21.73
C GLU A 198 6.25 9.34 -21.00
N ILE A 199 5.54 8.76 -20.03
CA ILE A 199 4.52 9.44 -19.24
C ILE A 199 5.16 10.47 -18.32
N ILE A 200 6.23 10.11 -17.62
CA ILE A 200 6.97 11.02 -16.74
C ILE A 200 7.48 12.22 -17.54
N ASP A 201 8.09 11.98 -18.70
CA ASP A 201 8.56 13.04 -19.59
C ASP A 201 7.43 13.93 -20.10
N LEU A 202 6.27 13.35 -20.38
CA LEU A 202 5.10 14.06 -20.86
C LEU A 202 4.54 14.97 -19.74
N VAL A 203 4.40 14.46 -18.51
CA VAL A 203 3.95 15.26 -17.36
C VAL A 203 4.93 16.37 -17.05
N LYS A 204 6.24 16.09 -16.99
CA LYS A 204 7.28 17.10 -16.71
C LYS A 204 7.32 18.27 -17.71
N LYS A 205 6.73 18.13 -18.90
CA LYS A 205 6.64 19.18 -19.93
C LYS A 205 5.28 19.89 -19.93
N SER A 206 4.45 19.67 -18.91
CA SER A 206 3.09 20.20 -18.83
C SER A 206 2.97 21.34 -17.82
N GLU A 207 2.04 22.26 -18.08
CA GLU A 207 1.70 23.34 -17.13
C GLU A 207 1.19 22.79 -15.79
N VAL A 208 0.56 21.61 -15.79
CA VAL A 208 0.06 20.95 -14.57
C VAL A 208 1.23 20.51 -13.68
N TYR A 209 2.36 20.09 -14.26
CA TYR A 209 3.55 19.78 -13.49
C TYR A 209 4.16 21.03 -12.86
N ASP A 210 4.28 22.11 -13.63
CA ASP A 210 4.82 23.39 -13.12
C ASP A 210 3.98 23.92 -11.94
N LYS A 211 2.66 23.72 -12.00
CA LYS A 211 1.71 24.10 -10.94
C LYS A 211 1.89 23.30 -9.64
N TYR A 212 2.35 22.05 -9.71
CA TYR A 212 2.42 21.12 -8.56
C TYR A 212 3.81 20.54 -8.32
N GLN A 213 4.85 21.21 -8.81
CA GLN A 213 6.23 20.72 -8.75
C GLN A 213 6.69 20.44 -7.31
N ASP A 214 6.26 21.25 -6.36
CA ASP A 214 6.53 21.12 -4.92
C ASP A 214 5.99 19.81 -4.31
N LYS A 215 4.89 19.29 -4.84
CA LYS A 215 4.29 18.02 -4.41
C LYS A 215 4.91 16.80 -5.08
N LEU A 216 5.58 17.01 -6.21
CA LEU A 216 6.12 15.94 -7.05
C LEU A 216 7.63 15.74 -6.86
N LEU A 217 8.35 16.80 -6.48
CA LEU A 217 9.78 16.74 -6.16
C LEU A 217 9.97 16.52 -4.66
N VAL A 218 10.02 15.25 -4.27
CA VAL A 218 10.27 14.83 -2.88
C VAL A 218 11.68 14.24 -2.75
N SER A 219 12.32 14.44 -1.60
CA SER A 219 13.57 13.74 -1.26
C SER A 219 13.34 12.24 -1.15
N ASN A 220 14.06 11.46 -1.95
CA ASN A 220 14.01 10.00 -1.93
C ASN A 220 15.02 9.45 -0.92
N ASN A 221 14.55 9.02 0.25
CA ASN A 221 15.40 8.41 1.28
C ASN A 221 15.17 6.89 1.42
N PHE A 222 14.06 6.38 0.90
CA PHE A 222 13.66 4.98 1.00
C PHE A 222 13.81 4.28 -0.36
N ASP A 223 14.66 3.26 -0.46
CA ASP A 223 14.82 2.52 -1.71
C ASP A 223 13.74 1.43 -1.86
N ILE A 224 12.80 1.64 -2.79
CA ILE A 224 11.75 0.64 -3.11
C ILE A 224 12.09 -0.22 -4.32
N SER A 225 13.26 -0.06 -4.93
CA SER A 225 13.62 -0.73 -6.18
C SER A 225 13.49 -2.25 -6.07
N ASN A 226 13.85 -2.82 -4.92
CA ASN A 226 13.72 -4.25 -4.65
C ASN A 226 12.26 -4.70 -4.50
N VAL A 227 11.38 -3.84 -3.97
CA VAL A 227 9.94 -4.13 -3.91
C VAL A 227 9.34 -4.14 -5.32
N ILE A 228 9.68 -3.16 -6.15
CA ILE A 228 9.16 -3.07 -7.52
C ILE A 228 9.67 -4.26 -8.37
N LYS A 229 10.94 -4.66 -8.22
CA LYS A 229 11.51 -5.87 -8.86
C LYS A 229 10.66 -7.11 -8.57
N ASN A 230 10.21 -7.26 -7.33
CA ASN A 230 9.41 -8.41 -6.91
C ASN A 230 7.96 -8.39 -7.42
N GLN A 231 7.44 -7.22 -7.84
CA GLN A 231 6.11 -7.11 -8.44
C GLN A 231 6.06 -7.64 -9.90
N ARG A 232 7.18 -8.16 -10.45
CA ARG A 232 7.30 -8.76 -11.80
C ARG A 232 6.97 -7.81 -12.96
N PHE A 233 7.13 -6.50 -12.77
CA PHE A 233 6.98 -5.54 -13.86
C PHE A 233 8.24 -5.48 -14.72
N LYS A 234 8.09 -5.39 -16.05
CA LYS A 234 9.22 -5.11 -16.97
C LYS A 234 9.48 -3.60 -17.05
N GLU A 235 9.65 -2.96 -15.90
CA GLU A 235 9.84 -1.52 -15.79
C GLU A 235 11.28 -1.16 -15.40
N ASN A 236 11.65 0.09 -15.66
CA ASN A 236 12.87 0.67 -15.14
C ASN A 236 12.65 1.04 -13.67
N TYR A 237 13.17 0.21 -12.76
CA TYR A 237 12.98 0.37 -11.31
C TYR A 237 13.62 1.64 -10.77
N ASP A 238 14.81 2.00 -11.26
CA ASP A 238 15.55 3.18 -10.82
C ASP A 238 14.75 4.45 -11.17
N LEU A 239 14.20 4.50 -12.38
CA LEU A 239 13.33 5.58 -12.83
C LEU A 239 12.08 5.73 -11.95
N ILE A 240 11.44 4.63 -11.56
CA ILE A 240 10.27 4.66 -10.67
C ILE A 240 10.68 5.13 -9.28
N ASN A 241 11.80 4.62 -8.76
CA ASN A 241 12.33 4.99 -7.45
C ASN A 241 12.72 6.47 -7.38
N GLU A 242 13.17 7.05 -8.50
CA GLU A 242 13.44 8.50 -8.63
C GLU A 242 12.16 9.34 -8.76
N HIS A 243 11.06 8.76 -9.22
CA HIS A 243 9.81 9.46 -9.55
C HIS A 243 8.58 8.88 -8.84
N LYS A 244 8.76 8.50 -7.57
CA LYS A 244 7.74 7.85 -6.73
C LYS A 244 6.42 8.60 -6.68
N ALA A 245 6.43 9.92 -6.50
CA ALA A 245 5.20 10.71 -6.44
C ALA A 245 4.37 10.62 -7.73
N LEU A 246 5.01 10.81 -8.90
CA LEU A 246 4.33 10.66 -10.19
C LEU A 246 3.86 9.23 -10.45
N TYR A 247 4.68 8.24 -10.10
CA TYR A 247 4.29 6.84 -10.22
C TYR A 247 3.12 6.49 -9.28
N SER A 248 3.09 7.04 -8.07
CA SER A 248 1.98 6.89 -7.11
C SER A 248 0.67 7.40 -7.70
N ILE A 249 0.71 8.59 -8.31
CA ILE A 249 -0.45 9.18 -9.00
C ILE A 249 -0.91 8.28 -10.13
N LEU A 250 0.00 7.80 -10.96
CA LEU A 250 -0.32 6.91 -12.07
C LEU A 250 -0.95 5.60 -11.59
N ARG A 251 -0.39 4.98 -10.53
CA ARG A 251 -0.93 3.78 -9.87
C ARG A 251 -2.29 4.00 -9.24
N SER A 252 -2.60 5.22 -8.82
CA SER A 252 -3.92 5.56 -8.27
C SER A 252 -5.02 5.65 -9.31
N SER A 253 -4.68 5.71 -10.60
CA SER A 253 -5.67 5.93 -11.66
C SER A 253 -6.69 4.79 -11.75
N LYS A 254 -7.97 5.18 -11.83
CA LYS A 254 -9.07 4.26 -12.10
C LYS A 254 -9.24 3.94 -13.58
N ASN A 255 -8.78 4.85 -14.44
CA ASN A 255 -9.01 4.82 -15.88
C ASN A 255 -7.76 4.43 -16.68
N LEU A 256 -6.57 4.57 -16.10
CA LEU A 256 -5.31 4.15 -16.69
C LEU A 256 -4.83 2.89 -15.99
N GLU A 257 -4.46 1.88 -16.76
CA GLU A 257 -3.89 0.64 -16.23
C GLU A 257 -2.65 0.26 -17.02
N GLN A 258 -1.79 -0.52 -16.36
CA GLN A 258 -0.59 -1.06 -16.95
C GLN A 258 -0.80 -2.51 -17.37
N ASN A 259 -0.38 -2.84 -18.59
CA ASN A 259 -0.36 -4.22 -19.05
C ASN A 259 0.87 -5.00 -18.55
N LYS A 260 0.89 -6.31 -18.78
CA LYS A 260 2.00 -7.21 -18.38
C LYS A 260 3.38 -6.87 -18.98
N PHE A 261 3.45 -5.94 -19.92
CA PHE A 261 4.67 -5.51 -20.59
C PHE A 261 5.20 -4.17 -20.07
N GLY A 262 4.54 -3.58 -19.07
CA GLY A 262 4.96 -2.29 -18.50
C GLY A 262 4.42 -1.06 -19.25
N TYR A 263 3.50 -1.25 -20.20
CA TYR A 263 2.87 -0.14 -20.92
C TYR A 263 1.54 0.23 -20.29
N TRP A 264 1.32 1.53 -20.14
CA TRP A 264 0.09 2.13 -19.65
C TRP A 264 -0.81 2.53 -20.79
N GLY A 265 -2.11 2.49 -20.54
CA GLY A 265 -3.12 3.00 -21.44
C GLY A 265 -4.48 3.04 -20.76
N ILE A 266 -5.49 3.46 -21.51
CA ILE A 266 -6.86 3.47 -20.99
C ILE A 266 -7.30 2.02 -20.75
N LYS A 267 -7.85 1.76 -19.58
CA LYS A 267 -8.22 0.42 -19.06
C LYS A 267 -9.00 -0.45 -20.04
N ASN A 268 -9.86 0.16 -20.87
CA ASN A 268 -10.73 -0.55 -21.81
C ASN A 268 -10.10 -0.78 -23.21
N TRP A 269 -8.86 -0.32 -23.44
CA TRP A 269 -8.14 -0.59 -24.67
C TRP A 269 -7.73 -2.07 -24.76
N SER A 270 -7.75 -2.61 -25.98
CA SER A 270 -7.40 -4.01 -26.26
C SER A 270 -5.98 -4.40 -25.81
N GLU A 271 -5.06 -3.45 -25.84
CA GLU A 271 -3.66 -3.58 -25.47
C GLU A 271 -3.46 -3.65 -23.96
N ILE A 272 -4.46 -3.23 -23.19
CA ILE A 272 -4.47 -3.21 -21.72
C ILE A 272 -5.31 -4.37 -21.19
N SER A 273 -6.58 -4.42 -21.58
CA SER A 273 -7.52 -5.48 -21.24
C SER A 273 -7.90 -6.27 -22.49
N PRO A 274 -7.06 -7.20 -22.97
CA PRO A 274 -7.39 -8.02 -24.12
C PRO A 274 -8.64 -8.83 -23.80
N LYS A 275 -9.71 -8.62 -24.56
CA LYS A 275 -10.91 -9.44 -24.47
C LYS A 275 -10.48 -10.88 -24.76
N THR A 276 -10.67 -11.77 -23.80
CA THR A 276 -10.49 -13.20 -24.01
C THR A 276 -11.52 -13.62 -25.05
N ILE A 277 -11.06 -13.96 -26.26
CA ILE A 277 -11.88 -14.57 -27.31
C ILE A 277 -11.96 -16.06 -27.02
#